data_AF-A0ABD5UN85-F1
#
_entry.id   AF-A0ABD5UN85-F1
#
_cell.length_a   1.000
_cell.length_b   1.000
_cell.length_c   1.000
_cell.angle_alpha   90.00
_cell.angle_beta   90.00
_cell.angle_gamma   90.00
#
_symmetry.space_group_name_H-M   'P 1'
#
loop_
_entity.id
_entity.type
_entity.pdbx_description
1 polymer ?
#
loop_
_entity_poly.entity_id
_entity_poly.type
_entity_poly.pdbx_seq_one_letter_code
_entity_poly.pdbx_strand_id
1 'polypeptide(L)' 'MSREAPADADIISDEELTALLAEAEGRTPEEIERGAAEIEIAPPEEAIAVDVDE' A
#
# COMPACT_ATOMS: atom_id res chain seq x y z
N MET A 1 -1.41 -4.27 -20.85
CA MET A 1 0.04 -3.97 -20.77
C MET A 1 0.55 -4.66 -19.52
N SER A 2 1.37 -5.70 -19.65
CA SER A 2 1.96 -6.36 -18.49
C SER A 2 3.30 -5.69 -18.21
N ARG A 3 3.42 -5.07 -17.04
CA ARG A 3 4.69 -4.57 -16.53
C ARG A 3 5.31 -5.74 -15.79
N GLU A 4 6.34 -6.35 -16.39
CA GLU A 4 7.09 -7.41 -15.74
C GLU A 4 7.82 -6.79 -14.55
N ALA A 5 7.66 -7.38 -13.37
CA ALA A 5 8.38 -6.93 -12.19
C ALA A 5 9.89 -7.07 -12.49
N PRO A 6 10.73 -6.09 -12.09
CA PRO A 6 12.18 -6.23 -12.23
C PRO A 6 12.63 -7.54 -11.57
N ALA A 7 13.48 -8.30 -12.26
CA ALA A 7 13.97 -9.59 -11.75
C ALA A 7 14.70 -9.49 -10.41
N ASP A 8 15.21 -8.30 -10.09
CA ASP A 8 15.96 -7.97 -8.87
C ASP A 8 15.17 -7.06 -7.92
N ALA A 9 13.84 -6.98 -8.05
CA ALA A 9 13.04 -6.27 -7.06
C ALA A 9 13.07 -7.08 -5.75
N ASP A 10 13.44 -6.44 -4.65
CA ASP A 10 13.27 -7.01 -3.31
C ASP A 10 11.76 -7.20 -3.05
N ILE A 11 11.28 -8.42 -3.24
CA ILE A 11 9.90 -8.80 -2.95
C ILE A 11 9.83 -9.15 -1.47
N ILE A 12 9.19 -8.28 -0.70
CA ILE A 12 8.84 -8.55 0.69
C ILE A 12 7.49 -9.26 0.76
N SER A 13 7.27 -10.04 1.82
CA SER A 13 5.96 -10.64 2.08
C SER A 13 4.98 -9.62 2.66
N ASP A 14 3.70 -9.94 2.62
CA ASP A 14 2.66 -9.08 3.22
C ASP A 14 2.88 -8.92 4.73
N GLU A 15 3.34 -9.96 5.43
CA GLU A 15 3.65 -9.87 6.86
C GLU A 15 4.83 -8.94 7.14
N GLU A 16 5.85 -8.93 6.27
CA GLU A 16 6.99 -8.04 6.37
C GLU A 16 6.58 -6.59 6.08
N LEU A 17 5.75 -6.36 5.05
CA LEU A 17 5.19 -5.05 4.75
C LEU A 17 4.37 -4.50 5.94
N THR A 18 3.49 -5.31 6.52
CA THR A 18 2.65 -4.92 7.66
C THR A 18 3.51 -4.55 8.88
N ALA A 19 4.60 -5.28 9.14
CA ALA A 19 5.52 -4.94 10.22
C ALA A 19 6.21 -3.58 10.01
N LEU A 20 6.68 -3.30 8.78
CA LEU A 20 7.31 -2.02 8.42
C LEU A 20 6.33 -0.84 8.58
N LEU A 21 5.08 -1.01 8.15
CA LEU A 21 4.03 0.01 8.30
C LEU A 21 3.69 0.28 9.77
N ALA A 22 3.53 -0.79 10.56
CA ALA A 22 3.27 -0.70 11.99
C ALA A 22 4.36 0.07 12.72
N GLU A 23 5.64 -0.19 12.42
CA GLU A 23 6.77 0.57 12.96
C GLU A 23 6.73 2.04 12.54
N ALA A 24 6.54 2.32 11.24
CA ALA A 24 6.53 3.69 10.72
C ALA A 24 5.38 4.55 11.29
N GLU A 25 4.23 3.95 11.54
CA GLU A 25 3.04 4.63 12.09
C GLU A 25 2.98 4.58 13.62
N GLY A 26 3.82 3.80 14.28
CA GLY A 26 3.77 3.58 15.74
C GLY A 26 2.51 2.84 16.19
N ARG A 27 2.01 1.92 15.35
CA ARG A 27 0.79 1.11 15.57
C ARG A 27 1.13 -0.37 15.68
N THR A 28 0.16 -1.22 16.01
CA THR A 28 0.36 -2.68 15.92
C THR A 28 0.08 -3.21 14.51
N PRO A 29 0.71 -4.33 14.10
CA PRO A 29 0.37 -5.02 12.85
C PRO A 29 -1.13 -5.29 12.69
N GLU A 30 -1.83 -5.71 13.75
CA GLU A 30 -3.26 -5.97 13.70
C GLU A 30 -4.11 -4.71 13.47
N GLU A 31 -3.65 -3.55 13.94
CA GLU A 31 -4.31 -2.26 13.68
C GLU A 31 -4.16 -1.85 12.21
N ILE A 32 -2.99 -2.12 11.61
CA ILE A 32 -2.74 -1.90 10.17
C ILE A 32 -3.64 -2.79 9.32
N GLU A 33 -3.64 -4.11 9.58
CA GLU A 33 -4.46 -5.07 8.82
C GLU A 33 -5.95 -4.77 8.90
N ARG A 34 -6.43 -4.41 10.11
CA ARG A 34 -7.82 -4.02 10.30
C ARG A 34 -8.14 -2.74 9.55
N GLY A 35 -7.27 -1.74 9.64
CA GLY A 35 -7.43 -0.48 8.91
C GLY A 35 -7.50 -0.72 7.40
N ALA A 36 -6.61 -1.56 6.85
CA ALA A 36 -6.62 -1.92 5.43
C ALA A 36 -7.92 -2.61 5.00
N ALA A 37 -8.44 -3.52 5.81
CA ALA A 37 -9.70 -4.22 5.53
C ALA A 37 -10.94 -3.30 5.59
N GLU A 38 -10.88 -2.22 6.37
CA GLU A 38 -11.97 -1.24 6.53
C GLU A 38 -11.97 -0.15 5.44
N ILE A 39 -10.87 0.02 4.70
CA ILE A 39 -10.77 1.05 3.66
C ILE A 39 -11.57 0.64 2.41
N GLU A 40 -12.57 1.46 2.08
CA GLU A 40 -13.26 1.39 0.79
C GLU A 40 -12.41 2.10 -0.27
N ILE A 41 -11.80 1.32 -1.16
CA ILE A 41 -11.04 1.86 -2.30
C ILE A 41 -12.01 2.09 -3.46
N ALA A 42 -12.36 3.35 -3.70
CA ALA A 42 -13.16 3.77 -4.84
C ALA A 42 -12.46 3.37 -6.17
N PRO A 43 -13.24 3.05 -7.22
CA PRO A 43 -12.67 2.65 -8.48
C PRO A 43 -11.91 3.83 -9.13
N PRO A 44 -10.90 3.56 -10.00
CA PRO A 44 -10.09 4.60 -10.59
C PRO A 44 -10.87 5.67 -11.37
N GLU A 45 -12.04 5.32 -11.92
CA GLU A 45 -12.94 6.23 -12.62
C GLU A 45 -13.50 7.34 -11.71
N GLU A 46 -13.51 7.11 -10.41
CA GLU A 46 -13.95 8.06 -9.38
C GLU A 46 -12.78 8.80 -8.71
N ALA A 47 -11.53 8.50 -9.10
CA ALA A 47 -10.35 9.15 -8.55
C ALA A 47 -10.21 10.60 -9.05
N ILE A 48 -9.87 11.51 -8.14
CA ILE A 48 -9.54 12.91 -8.47
C ILE A 48 -8.06 12.97 -8.83
N ALA A 49 -7.75 13.24 -10.10
CA ALA A 49 -6.38 13.51 -10.51
C ALA A 49 -5.91 14.84 -9.90
N VAL A 50 -4.90 14.76 -9.04
CA VAL A 50 -4.23 15.94 -8.46
C VAL A 50 -3.04 16.25 -9.35
N ASP A 51 -3.10 17.36 -10.09
CA ASP A 51 -1.94 17.86 -10.82
C ASP A 51 -1.00 18.50 -9.79
N VAL A 52 0.20 17.93 -9.64
CA VAL A 52 1.25 18.50 -8.81
C VAL A 52 2.09 19.39 -9.71
N ASP A 53 1.80 20.70 -9.72
CA ASP A 53 2.70 21.69 -10.33
C ASP A 53 4.07 21.58 -9.62
N GLU A 54 5.09 21.09 -10.34
CA GLU A 54 6.49 20.99 -9.87
C GLU A 54 7.19 22.36 -9.77
#